data_AF-A0A2V6WHE1-F1
#
_entry.id   AF-A0A2V6WHE1-F1
#
_cell.length_a   1.000
_cell.length_b   1.000
_cell.length_c   1.000
_cell.angle_alpha   90.00
_cell.angle_beta   90.00
_cell.angle_gamma   90.00
#
_symmetry.space_group_name_H-M   'P 1'
#
loop_
_entity.id
_entity.type
_entity.pdbx_description
1 polymer ?
#
loop_
_entity_poly.entity_id
_entity_poly.type
_entity_poly.pdbx_seq_one_letter_code
_entity_poly.pdbx_strand_id
1 'polypeptide(L)' 'IPLPEILEQLRPGDIATHIFNGNAEQVLGSNGRVRPEVRAAAERGVVLDVGHASVHCDVKVAERALAEGLR' A
#
# COMPACT_ATOMS: atom_id res chain seq x y z
N ILE A 1 0.96 5.71 13.00
CA ILE A 1 1.09 6.85 12.07
C ILE A 1 0.19 6.52 10.89
N PRO A 2 -0.73 7.41 10.51
CA PRO A 2 -1.56 7.22 9.33
C PRO A 2 -0.74 6.93 8.09
N LEU A 3 -1.20 6.01 7.23
CA LEU A 3 -0.48 5.66 6.01
C LEU A 3 -0.20 6.88 5.11
N PRO A 4 -1.14 7.82 4.88
CA PRO A 4 -0.87 9.02 4.08
C PRO A 4 0.32 9.84 4.57
N GLU A 5 0.45 10.05 5.89
CA GLU A 5 1.55 10.82 6.47
C GLU A 5 2.91 10.17 6.19
N ILE A 6 2.98 8.84 6.23
CA ILE A 6 4.20 8.11 5.89
C ILE A 6 4.52 8.29 4.40
N LEU A 7 3.52 8.06 3.53
CA LEU A 7 3.70 8.12 2.09
C LEU A 7 4.11 9.51 1.61
N GLU A 8 3.64 10.59 2.26
CA GLU A 8 4.05 11.97 1.94
C GLU A 8 5.54 12.23 2.15
N GLN A 9 6.17 11.53 3.11
CA GLN A 9 7.61 11.69 3.37
C GLN A 9 8.49 10.91 2.37
N LEU A 10 7.90 9.95 1.63
CA LEU A 10 8.65 9.10 0.70
C LEU A 10 8.87 9.78 -0.65
N ARG A 11 10.09 9.65 -1.13
CA ARG A 11 10.61 10.20 -2.39
C ARG A 11 10.71 9.10 -3.45
N PRO A 12 10.87 9.47 -4.74
CA PRO A 12 11.10 8.49 -5.79
C PRO A 12 12.30 7.59 -5.46
N GLY A 13 12.12 6.27 -5.54
CA GLY A 13 13.12 5.26 -5.19
C GLY A 13 13.07 4.76 -3.74
N ASP A 14 12.38 5.45 -2.82
CA ASP A 14 12.14 4.93 -1.48
C ASP A 14 11.20 3.71 -1.53
N ILE A 15 11.35 2.77 -0.59
CA ILE A 15 10.59 1.51 -0.55
C ILE A 15 9.58 1.53 0.60
N ALA A 16 8.31 1.32 0.28
CA ALA A 16 7.26 1.04 1.25
C ALA A 16 6.98 -0.47 1.28
N THR A 17 7.46 -1.15 2.31
CA THR A 17 7.28 -2.61 2.48
C THR A 17 5.95 -2.95 3.18
N HIS A 18 5.57 -4.23 3.17
CA HIS A 18 4.34 -4.77 3.75
C HIS A 18 3.08 -4.13 3.16
N ILE A 19 3.10 -3.84 1.85
CA ILE A 19 2.03 -3.08 1.20
C ILE A 19 0.66 -3.77 1.25
N PHE A 20 0.63 -5.09 1.45
CA PHE A 20 -0.60 -5.87 1.60
C PHE A 20 -0.87 -6.31 3.04
N ASN A 21 -0.37 -5.59 4.04
CA ASN A 21 -0.74 -5.86 5.43
C ASN A 21 -2.25 -5.68 5.67
N GLY A 22 -2.79 -6.41 6.66
CA GLY A 22 -4.22 -6.36 7.02
C GLY A 22 -4.55 -5.39 8.18
N ASN A 23 -3.70 -4.42 8.47
CA ASN A 23 -3.88 -3.52 9.62
C ASN A 23 -4.84 -2.35 9.31
N ALA A 24 -5.19 -1.55 10.32
CA ALA A 24 -6.09 -0.40 10.16
C ALA A 24 -5.61 0.61 9.11
N GLU A 25 -4.28 0.84 9.04
CA GLU A 25 -3.62 1.73 8.08
C GLU A 25 -3.13 0.99 6.83
N GLN A 26 -3.92 0.03 6.34
CA GLN A 26 -3.66 -0.70 5.10
C GLN A 26 -3.97 0.13 3.84
N VAL A 27 -3.59 -0.40 2.68
CA VAL A 27 -3.74 0.24 1.36
C VAL A 27 -5.18 0.40 0.88
N LEU A 28 -6.12 -0.35 1.44
CA LEU A 28 -7.53 -0.19 1.14
C LEU A 28 -8.15 0.88 2.05
N GLY A 29 -8.90 1.79 1.46
CA GLY A 29 -9.75 2.74 2.18
C GLY A 29 -11.02 2.07 2.69
N SER A 30 -11.84 2.84 3.42
CA SER A 30 -13.12 2.36 3.97
C SER A 30 -14.12 1.88 2.93
N ASN A 31 -13.99 2.33 1.68
CA ASN A 31 -14.79 1.90 0.54
C ASN A 31 -14.27 0.60 -0.13
N GLY A 32 -13.25 -0.04 0.45
CA GLY A 32 -12.59 -1.22 -0.12
C GLY A 32 -11.81 -0.94 -1.39
N ARG A 33 -11.58 0.33 -1.74
CA ARG A 33 -10.76 0.75 -2.88
C ARG A 33 -9.34 1.04 -2.45
N VAL A 34 -8.39 0.91 -3.37
CA VAL A 34 -7.02 1.37 -3.13
C VAL A 34 -7.05 2.87 -2.86
N ARG A 35 -6.47 3.29 -1.74
CA ARG A 35 -6.35 4.69 -1.33
C ARG A 35 -5.67 5.53 -2.43
N PRO A 36 -6.18 6.74 -2.73
CA PRO A 36 -5.58 7.60 -3.75
C PRO A 36 -4.12 7.96 -3.42
N GLU A 37 -3.77 8.07 -2.14
CA GLU A 37 -2.42 8.39 -1.68
C GLU A 37 -1.41 7.27 -1.99
N VAL A 38 -1.86 6.02 -1.95
CA VAL A 38 -1.04 4.85 -2.34
C VAL A 38 -0.74 4.89 -3.83
N ARG A 39 -1.73 5.22 -4.65
CA ARG A 39 -1.55 5.39 -6.10
C ARG A 39 -0.62 6.55 -6.42
N ALA A 40 -0.85 7.70 -5.78
CA ALA A 40 -0.02 8.88 -5.96
C ALA A 40 1.44 8.64 -5.52
N ALA A 41 1.67 7.83 -4.48
CA ALA A 41 3.01 7.42 -4.07
C ALA A 41 3.68 6.53 -5.13
N ALA A 42 2.98 5.51 -5.62
CA ALA A 42 3.49 4.64 -6.69
C ALA A 42 3.78 5.44 -7.98
N GLU A 43 2.87 6.31 -8.39
CA GLU A 43 3.03 7.19 -9.57
C GLU A 43 4.20 8.17 -9.41
N ARG A 44 4.45 8.65 -8.19
CA ARG A 44 5.62 9.47 -7.88
C ARG A 44 6.93 8.68 -7.93
N GLY A 45 6.89 7.35 -7.92
CA GLY A 45 8.04 6.47 -8.00
C GLY A 45 8.47 5.84 -6.68
N VAL A 46 7.60 5.84 -5.66
CA VAL A 46 7.80 5.02 -4.45
C VAL A 46 7.62 3.55 -4.84
N VAL A 47 8.55 2.70 -4.42
CA VAL A 47 8.49 1.26 -4.68
C VAL A 47 7.59 0.59 -3.65
N LEU A 48 6.53 -0.05 -4.12
CA LEU A 48 5.62 -0.83 -3.29
C LEU A 48 6.14 -2.26 -3.18
N ASP A 49 6.62 -2.63 -2.00
CA ASP A 49 7.15 -3.96 -1.71
C ASP A 49 6.17 -4.77 -0.85
N VAL A 50 5.99 -6.05 -1.21
CA VAL A 50 5.12 -6.96 -0.47
C VAL A 50 5.74 -7.29 0.88
N GLY A 51 7.06 -7.50 0.96
CA GLY A 51 7.75 -7.86 2.21
C GLY A 51 7.10 -9.04 2.93
N HIS A 52 6.71 -10.10 2.21
CA HIS A 52 5.90 -11.19 2.76
C HIS A 52 6.61 -11.86 3.94
N ALA A 53 6.02 -11.76 5.13
CA ALA A 53 6.40 -12.53 6.31
C ALA A 53 5.22 -12.64 7.28
N SER A 54 4.75 -13.86 7.53
CA SER A 54 3.66 -14.17 8.49
C SER A 54 2.46 -13.21 8.35
N VAL A 55 2.35 -12.23 9.25
CA VAL A 55 1.21 -11.29 9.35
C VAL A 55 1.27 -10.11 8.36
N HIS A 56 2.32 -9.98 7.56
CA HIS A 56 2.53 -8.81 6.70
C HIS A 56 1.83 -8.86 5.34
N CYS A 57 1.13 -9.95 5.02
CA CYS A 57 0.39 -10.10 3.77
C CYS A 57 -0.97 -10.75 4.03
N ASP A 58 -2.02 -9.94 3.99
CA ASP A 58 -3.40 -10.39 3.93
C ASP A 58 -3.78 -10.62 2.47
N VAL A 59 -4.08 -11.87 2.13
CA VAL A 59 -4.40 -12.29 0.76
C VAL A 59 -5.62 -11.55 0.22
N LYS A 60 -6.63 -11.24 1.04
CA LYS A 60 -7.83 -10.54 0.60
C LYS A 60 -7.52 -9.09 0.23
N VAL A 61 -6.60 -8.46 0.96
CA VAL A 61 -6.11 -7.11 0.66
C VAL A 61 -5.35 -7.12 -0.65
N ALA A 62 -4.44 -8.09 -0.83
CA ALA A 62 -3.67 -8.26 -2.06
C ALA A 62 -4.58 -8.48 -3.28
N GLU A 63 -5.50 -9.45 -3.22
CA GLU A 63 -6.45 -9.74 -4.29
C GLU A 63 -7.26 -8.51 -4.69
N ARG A 64 -7.79 -7.77 -3.70
CA ARG A 64 -8.58 -6.57 -3.98
C ARG A 64 -7.73 -5.45 -4.57
N ALA A 65 -6.54 -5.21 -4.04
CA ALA A 65 -5.66 -4.16 -4.52
C ALA A 65 -5.20 -4.42 -5.97
N LEU A 66 -4.84 -5.68 -6.28
CA LEU A 66 -4.48 -6.12 -7.62
C LEU A 66 -5.67 -6.03 -8.60
N ALA A 67 -6.88 -6.38 -8.16
CA ALA A 67 -8.10 -6.23 -8.96
C ALA A 67 -8.41 -4.76 -9.33
N GLU A 68 -7.93 -3.81 -8.53
CA GLU A 68 -8.00 -2.39 -8.85
C GLU A 68 -6.80 -1.85 -9.62
N GLY A 69 -5.91 -2.73 -10.08
CA GLY A 69 -4.76 -2.38 -10.91
C GLY A 69 -3.64 -1.67 -10.15
N LEU A 70 -3.52 -1.86 -8.83
CA LEU A 70 -2.29 -1.49 -8.12
C LEU A 70 -1.14 -2.37 -8.64
N ARG A 71 -0.02 -1.75 -8.98
CA ARG A 71 1.17 -2.38 -9.56
C ARG A 71 2.41 -2.02 -8.75
#